data_AF-A0A0K0FZK6-F1
#
_entry.id   AF-A0A0K0FZK6-F1
#
_cell.length_a   1.000
_cell.length_b   1.000
_cell.length_c   1.000
_cell.angle_alpha   90.00
_cell.angle_beta   90.00
_cell.angle_gamma   90.00
#
_symmetry.space_group_name_H-M   'P 1'
#
loop_
_entity.id
_entity.type
_entity.pdbx_description
1 polymer ?
#
loop_
_entity_poly.entity_id
_entity_poly.type
_entity_poly.pdbx_seq_one_letter_code
_entity_poly.pdbx_strand_id
1 'polypeptide(L)'
;MGSRITSLVAVIISLLVLIGAVVLFFLGFTDFKPESAKDLLKVNEAKVDTSKFSIIDVADFLNNGNDHGASIISKNGTKLTSGSLVTYPICVYSPLSLEELKDESKKSSLKSDKKDNEHVKFHIKPSKAATSTIDLCEENSKLSQIRVIILGTGIVGVVILSLIIIFTIFILFGFCSKVNIPMFVAIIGIIGFCSGAVCLGSLIYMNVNYYTLRGLESREVATTYKLPEQGNNKFYLLANICLLFSNLLFVIMMFVAARQRRREIVLSIANQIAPTTGASSKVVA
;
A
#
# COMPACT_ATOMS: atom_id res chain seq x y z
N MET A 1 1.90 -30.36 22.82
CA MET A 1 2.62 -29.42 21.92
C MET A 1 3.11 -28.24 22.78
N GLY A 2 4.42 -28.03 22.87
CA GLY A 2 4.99 -26.95 23.68
C GLY A 2 4.98 -25.61 22.94
N SER A 3 5.16 -24.50 23.67
CA SER A 3 5.07 -23.14 23.12
C SER A 3 6.01 -22.93 21.92
N ARG A 4 7.21 -23.54 21.96
CA ARG A 4 8.20 -23.46 20.87
C ARG A 4 7.67 -24.06 19.56
N ILE A 5 6.99 -25.21 19.65
CA ILE A 5 6.44 -25.90 18.46
C ILE A 5 5.28 -25.09 17.89
N THR A 6 4.39 -24.58 18.75
CA THR A 6 3.27 -23.73 18.31
C THR A 6 3.75 -22.43 17.67
N SER A 7 4.76 -21.77 18.25
CA SER A 7 5.40 -20.59 17.66
C SER A 7 6.06 -20.91 16.32
N LEU A 8 6.74 -22.05 16.17
CA LEU A 8 7.34 -22.48 14.91
C LEU A 8 6.26 -22.71 13.83
N VAL A 9 5.18 -23.40 14.16
CA VAL A 9 4.05 -23.62 13.24
C VAL A 9 3.41 -22.29 12.84
N ALA A 10 3.27 -21.34 13.77
CA ALA A 10 2.75 -20.00 13.48
C ALA A 10 3.59 -19.26 12.44
N VAL A 11 4.93 -19.36 12.56
CA VAL A 11 5.87 -18.75 11.61
C VAL A 11 5.74 -19.40 10.24
N ILE A 12 5.70 -20.73 10.17
CA ILE A 12 5.59 -21.46 8.89
C ILE A 12 4.29 -21.08 8.16
N ILE A 13 3.15 -21.09 8.86
CA ILE A 13 1.86 -20.74 8.26
C ILE A 13 1.87 -19.29 7.78
N SER A 14 2.37 -18.35 8.60
CA SER A 14 2.46 -16.94 8.24
C SER A 14 3.39 -16.71 7.03
N LEU A 15 4.52 -17.43 6.97
CA LEU A 15 5.46 -17.33 5.85
C LEU A 15 4.85 -17.79 4.53
N LEU A 16 4.08 -18.88 4.54
CA LEU A 16 3.39 -19.37 3.34
C LEU A 16 2.39 -18.33 2.79
N VAL A 17 1.60 -17.71 3.67
CA VAL A 17 0.65 -16.66 3.28
C VAL A 17 1.39 -15.39 2.81
N LEU A 18 2.51 -15.05 3.46
CA LEU A 18 3.36 -13.91 3.08
C LEU A 18 3.95 -14.10 1.67
N ILE A 19 4.45 -15.30 1.34
CA ILE A 19 4.95 -15.61 -0.01
C ILE A 19 3.83 -15.40 -1.03
N GLY A 20 2.62 -15.90 -0.76
CA GLY A 20 1.46 -15.68 -1.63
C GLY A 20 1.15 -14.19 -1.81
N ALA A 21 1.19 -13.40 -0.74
CA ALA A 21 0.98 -11.96 -0.81
C ALA A 21 2.08 -11.22 -1.60
N VAL A 22 3.34 -11.62 -1.47
CA VAL A 22 4.46 -11.06 -2.24
C VAL A 22 4.30 -11.37 -3.73
N VAL A 23 3.92 -12.60 -4.09
CA VAL A 23 3.63 -12.96 -5.49
C VAL A 23 2.48 -12.12 -6.04
N LEU A 24 1.38 -11.97 -5.28
CA LEU A 24 0.26 -11.11 -5.66
C LEU A 24 0.68 -9.63 -5.80
N PHE A 25 1.59 -9.16 -4.95
CA PHE A 25 2.16 -7.82 -5.07
C PHE A 25 2.95 -7.67 -6.37
N PHE A 26 3.84 -8.61 -6.71
CA PHE A 26 4.57 -8.55 -7.99
C PHE A 26 3.65 -8.68 -9.21
N LEU A 27 2.60 -9.50 -9.14
CA LEU A 27 1.58 -9.55 -10.19
C LEU A 27 0.83 -8.22 -10.32
N GLY A 28 0.54 -7.55 -9.20
CA GLY A 28 0.00 -6.20 -9.21
C GLY A 28 0.96 -5.17 -9.83
N PHE A 29 2.26 -5.33 -9.64
CA PHE A 29 3.29 -4.48 -10.25
C PHE A 29 3.36 -4.66 -11.77
N THR A 30 3.17 -5.90 -12.26
CA THR A 30 3.06 -6.16 -13.70
C THR A 30 1.77 -5.60 -14.32
N ASP A 31 0.75 -5.28 -13.51
CA ASP A 31 -0.49 -4.60 -13.93
C ASP A 31 -0.36 -3.05 -13.89
N PHE A 32 0.81 -2.60 -14.37
CA PHE A 32 1.48 -1.31 -14.20
C PHE A 32 0.58 -0.06 -14.10
N LYS A 33 0.80 0.76 -13.06
CA LYS A 33 0.41 2.19 -13.03
C LYS A 33 1.69 3.02 -13.12
N PRO A 34 1.77 4.05 -13.97
CA PRO A 34 3.00 4.78 -14.19
C PRO A 34 3.20 5.78 -13.05
N GLU A 35 4.38 5.76 -12.43
CA GLU A 35 4.73 6.73 -11.40
C GLU A 35 5.38 7.99 -12.00
N SER A 36 5.78 7.95 -13.28
CA SER A 36 6.39 9.06 -14.01
C SER A 36 6.10 9.03 -15.53
N ALA A 37 6.37 10.15 -16.21
CA ALA A 37 6.32 10.24 -17.69
C ALA A 37 7.24 9.23 -18.39
N LYS A 38 8.38 8.90 -17.75
CA LYS A 38 9.33 7.91 -18.27
C LYS A 38 8.77 6.50 -18.18
N ASP A 39 7.88 6.26 -17.23
CA ASP A 39 7.23 4.97 -17.12
C ASP A 39 6.18 4.76 -18.21
N LEU A 40 5.48 5.81 -18.66
CA LEU A 40 4.59 5.75 -19.84
C LEU A 40 5.32 5.30 -21.12
N LEU A 41 6.63 5.59 -21.24
CA LEU A 41 7.44 5.10 -22.35
C LEU A 41 7.80 3.61 -22.18
N LYS A 42 8.01 3.13 -20.95
CA LYS A 42 8.32 1.73 -20.62
C LYS A 42 7.10 0.79 -20.63
N VAL A 43 5.90 1.34 -20.50
CA VAL A 43 4.62 0.59 -20.54
C VAL A 43 4.48 -0.28 -21.79
N ASN A 44 5.05 0.13 -22.94
CA ASN A 44 5.03 -0.67 -24.16
C ASN A 44 6.16 -1.70 -24.28
N GLU A 45 7.32 -1.49 -23.66
CA GLU A 45 8.38 -2.53 -23.60
C GLU A 45 7.89 -3.78 -22.87
N ALA A 46 6.99 -3.59 -21.90
CA ALA A 46 6.37 -4.67 -21.14
C ALA A 46 5.03 -5.16 -21.73
N LYS A 47 4.60 -4.69 -22.93
CA LYS A 47 3.27 -4.98 -23.52
C LYS A 47 2.11 -4.76 -22.54
N VAL A 48 2.19 -3.73 -21.72
CA VAL A 48 1.15 -3.45 -20.73
C VAL A 48 -0.02 -2.76 -21.42
N ASP A 49 -1.23 -3.20 -21.11
CA ASP A 49 -2.47 -2.68 -21.68
C ASP A 49 -2.64 -1.18 -21.37
N THR A 50 -2.42 -0.33 -22.38
CA THR A 50 -2.51 1.13 -22.26
C THR A 50 -3.92 1.62 -21.87
N SER A 51 -4.95 0.77 -21.98
CA SER A 51 -6.32 1.11 -21.54
C SER A 51 -6.47 1.14 -20.01
N LYS A 52 -5.53 0.55 -19.27
CA LYS A 52 -5.52 0.57 -17.79
C LYS A 52 -5.00 1.87 -17.20
N PHE A 53 -4.49 2.77 -18.05
CA PHE A 53 -3.92 4.04 -17.64
C PHE A 53 -4.98 5.14 -17.66
N SER A 54 -4.99 5.96 -16.62
CA SER A 54 -5.82 7.15 -16.53
C SER A 54 -5.25 8.30 -17.38
N ILE A 55 -5.16 8.08 -18.69
CA ILE A 55 -4.68 9.08 -19.67
C ILE A 55 -5.87 9.81 -20.25
N ILE A 56 -5.78 11.13 -20.27
CA ILE A 56 -6.73 12.04 -20.90
C ILE A 56 -6.08 12.55 -22.19
N ASP A 57 -6.72 12.35 -23.33
CA ASP A 57 -6.37 13.10 -24.54
C ASP A 57 -6.87 14.53 -24.40
N VAL A 58 -5.95 15.49 -24.47
CA VAL A 58 -6.24 16.90 -24.18
C VAL A 58 -7.20 17.49 -25.21
N ALA A 59 -7.05 17.15 -26.49
CA ALA A 59 -7.90 17.71 -27.54
C ALA A 59 -9.33 17.19 -27.40
N ASP A 60 -9.49 15.88 -27.22
CA ASP A 60 -10.81 15.26 -27.05
C ASP A 60 -11.50 15.72 -25.77
N PHE A 61 -10.74 15.88 -24.68
CA PHE A 61 -11.30 16.32 -23.41
C PHE A 61 -11.79 17.77 -23.45
N LEU A 62 -11.01 18.66 -24.07
CA LEU A 62 -11.40 20.07 -24.22
C LEU A 62 -12.58 20.23 -25.18
N ASN A 63 -12.60 19.49 -26.30
CA ASN A 63 -13.68 19.56 -27.29
C ASN A 63 -15.01 19.00 -26.77
N ASN A 64 -14.97 17.91 -26.00
CA ASN A 64 -16.17 17.30 -25.40
C ASN A 64 -16.61 17.99 -24.09
N GLY A 65 -15.85 18.99 -23.61
CA GLY A 65 -15.95 19.52 -22.25
C GLY A 65 -16.27 21.01 -22.15
N ASN A 66 -16.84 21.64 -23.18
CA ASN A 66 -17.13 23.08 -23.19
C ASN A 66 -17.95 23.56 -21.96
N ASP A 67 -18.80 22.70 -21.39
CA ASP A 67 -19.61 23.02 -20.20
C ASP A 67 -18.83 22.92 -18.87
N HIS A 68 -17.65 22.31 -18.86
CA HIS A 68 -16.87 22.02 -17.65
C HIS A 68 -15.91 23.16 -17.28
N GLY A 69 -15.80 24.20 -18.12
CA GLY A 69 -14.85 25.30 -17.95
C GLY A 69 -13.40 24.83 -17.88
N ALA A 70 -13.08 23.72 -18.55
CA ALA A 70 -11.78 23.09 -18.49
C ALA A 70 -10.74 23.89 -19.29
N SER A 71 -9.55 24.08 -18.72
CA SER A 71 -8.39 24.58 -19.45
C SER A 71 -7.10 24.00 -18.88
N ILE A 72 -6.17 23.68 -19.77
CA ILE A 72 -4.88 23.11 -19.41
C ILE A 72 -3.81 24.13 -19.80
N ILE A 73 -2.98 24.53 -18.83
CA ILE A 73 -2.01 25.62 -19.00
C ILE A 73 -0.63 25.09 -18.61
N SER A 74 0.36 25.34 -19.46
CA SER A 74 1.75 25.03 -19.15
C SER A 74 2.31 25.96 -18.06
N LYS A 75 3.46 25.62 -17.50
CA LYS A 75 4.19 26.49 -16.56
C LYS A 75 4.44 27.91 -17.11
N ASN A 76 4.58 28.05 -18.42
CA ASN A 76 4.86 29.33 -19.09
C ASN A 76 3.58 30.14 -19.38
N GLY A 77 2.42 29.68 -18.93
CA GLY A 77 1.14 30.35 -19.16
C GLY A 77 0.53 30.09 -20.54
N THR A 78 1.16 29.25 -21.37
CA THR A 78 0.60 28.89 -22.68
C THR A 78 -0.53 27.87 -22.51
N LYS A 79 -1.66 28.13 -23.19
CA LYS A 79 -2.78 27.18 -23.25
C LYS A 79 -2.38 25.98 -24.09
N LEU A 80 -2.53 24.80 -23.51
CA LEU A 80 -2.28 23.52 -24.16
C LEU A 80 -3.59 23.01 -24.76
N THR A 81 -3.63 22.85 -26.08
CA THR A 81 -4.82 22.44 -26.83
C THR A 81 -4.75 21.00 -27.34
N SER A 82 -3.59 20.35 -27.24
CA SER A 82 -3.33 18.99 -27.70
C SER A 82 -2.28 18.30 -26.84
N GLY A 83 -2.17 16.98 -26.97
CA GLY A 83 -1.27 16.13 -26.21
C GLY A 83 -2.00 15.17 -25.26
N SER A 84 -1.27 14.56 -24.34
CA SER A 84 -1.78 13.58 -23.39
C SER A 84 -1.49 14.02 -21.96
N LEU A 85 -2.48 13.86 -21.07
CA LEU A 85 -2.36 14.19 -19.65
C LEU A 85 -2.65 12.96 -18.78
N VAL A 86 -1.69 12.59 -17.94
CA VAL A 86 -1.90 11.63 -16.86
C VAL A 86 -2.19 12.42 -15.60
N THR A 87 -3.26 12.06 -14.89
CA THR A 87 -3.72 12.80 -13.70
C THR A 87 -3.42 12.09 -12.38
N TYR A 88 -2.89 10.86 -12.42
CA TYR A 88 -2.57 10.04 -11.25
C TYR A 88 -1.31 9.18 -11.48
N PRO A 89 -0.45 8.96 -10.46
CA PRO A 89 -0.51 9.51 -9.09
C PRO A 89 -0.06 10.98 -9.01
N ILE A 90 0.60 11.46 -10.07
CA ILE A 90 1.01 12.83 -10.27
C ILE A 90 0.49 13.32 -11.63
N CYS A 91 0.31 14.63 -11.77
CA CYS A 91 -0.04 15.21 -13.06
C CYS A 91 1.18 15.27 -13.97
N VAL A 92 1.10 14.62 -15.12
CA VAL A 92 2.18 14.56 -16.11
C VAL A 92 1.61 14.82 -17.48
N TYR A 93 2.15 15.81 -18.17
CA TYR A 93 1.78 16.13 -19.54
C TYR A 93 2.81 15.59 -20.52
N SER A 94 2.32 15.10 -21.65
CA SER A 94 3.11 14.76 -22.83
C SER A 94 2.59 15.54 -24.03
N PRO A 95 3.47 16.14 -24.85
CA PRO A 95 3.05 16.86 -26.05
C PRO A 95 2.47 15.94 -27.14
N LEU A 96 2.69 14.63 -27.05
CA LEU A 96 2.15 13.65 -28.00
C LEU A 96 0.69 13.31 -27.66
N SER A 97 -0.16 13.17 -28.68
CA SER A 97 -1.52 12.65 -28.49
C SER A 97 -1.51 11.16 -28.13
N LEU A 98 -2.65 10.62 -27.68
CA LEU A 98 -2.76 9.21 -27.31
C LEU A 98 -2.48 8.29 -28.51
N GLU A 99 -2.89 8.70 -29.71
CA GLU A 99 -2.65 7.97 -30.96
C GLU A 99 -1.16 8.00 -31.36
N GLU A 100 -0.51 9.15 -31.19
CA GLU A 100 0.93 9.29 -31.47
C GLU A 100 1.79 8.53 -30.47
N LEU A 101 1.33 8.38 -29.23
CA LEU A 101 1.96 7.51 -28.24
C LEU A 101 1.86 6.03 -28.61
N LYS A 102 1.00 5.61 -29.55
CA LYS A 102 0.94 4.22 -30.03
C LYS A 102 1.94 3.95 -31.16
N ASP A 103 2.49 4.99 -31.80
CA ASP A 103 3.45 4.89 -32.89
C ASP A 103 4.90 4.89 -32.33
N GLU A 104 5.63 3.78 -32.53
CA GLU A 104 7.00 3.63 -32.02
C GLU A 104 8.00 4.62 -32.63
N SER A 105 7.78 5.05 -33.87
CA SER A 105 8.71 5.92 -34.60
C SER A 105 8.75 7.35 -34.04
N LYS A 106 7.58 7.87 -33.62
CA LYS A 106 7.42 9.18 -32.98
C LYS A 106 7.83 9.16 -31.49
N LYS A 107 7.84 7.98 -30.87
CA LYS A 107 8.27 7.78 -29.48
C LYS A 107 9.77 7.92 -29.28
N SER A 108 10.59 7.37 -30.18
CA SER A 108 12.06 7.42 -30.05
C SER A 108 12.64 8.83 -30.12
N SER A 109 11.91 9.78 -30.71
CA SER A 109 12.27 11.21 -30.74
C SER A 109 11.98 11.96 -29.44
N LEU A 110 11.26 11.37 -28.49
CA LEU A 110 10.91 12.04 -27.23
C LEU A 110 12.12 12.07 -26.28
N LYS A 111 12.91 13.14 -26.34
CA LYS A 111 13.91 13.43 -25.30
C LYS A 111 13.19 13.81 -24.01
N SER A 112 12.99 12.83 -23.13
CA SER A 112 12.43 13.09 -21.80
C SER A 112 13.48 13.76 -20.90
N ASP A 113 13.57 15.08 -21.01
CA ASP A 113 14.28 15.90 -20.04
C ASP A 113 13.48 15.91 -18.73
N LYS A 114 14.14 15.45 -17.65
CA LYS A 114 13.56 15.35 -16.30
C LYS A 114 12.99 16.69 -15.79
N LYS A 115 13.37 17.82 -16.38
CA LYS A 115 12.96 19.17 -16.00
C LYS A 115 11.61 19.62 -16.59
N ASP A 116 11.10 18.97 -17.64
CA ASP A 116 9.87 19.39 -18.34
C ASP A 116 8.60 18.66 -17.87
N ASN A 117 8.75 17.66 -17.00
CA ASN A 117 7.66 16.83 -16.50
C ASN A 117 6.86 17.46 -15.36
N GLU A 118 7.20 18.67 -14.92
CA GLU A 118 6.71 19.20 -13.66
C GLU A 118 5.98 20.54 -13.89
N HIS A 119 4.69 20.53 -13.53
CA HIS A 119 3.79 21.69 -13.38
C HIS A 119 3.01 22.13 -14.62
N VAL A 120 2.09 21.28 -15.05
CA VAL A 120 0.91 21.71 -15.80
C VAL A 120 -0.21 22.04 -14.81
N LYS A 121 -0.93 23.13 -15.07
CA LYS A 121 -2.15 23.49 -14.34
C LYS A 121 -3.35 22.99 -15.09
N PHE A 122 -4.21 22.23 -14.42
CA PHE A 122 -5.44 21.71 -15.01
C PHE A 122 -6.63 22.34 -14.33
N HIS A 123 -7.07 23.47 -14.88
CA HIS A 123 -8.22 24.19 -14.37
C HIS A 123 -9.53 23.52 -14.81
N ILE A 124 -10.43 23.27 -13.86
CA ILE A 124 -11.77 22.75 -14.13
C ILE A 124 -12.76 23.30 -13.11
N LYS A 125 -14.04 23.41 -13.45
CA LYS A 125 -15.07 23.78 -12.47
C LYS A 125 -15.34 22.59 -11.53
N PRO A 126 -15.40 22.79 -10.20
CA PRO A 126 -15.67 21.71 -9.25
C PRO A 126 -17.07 21.09 -9.40
N SER A 127 -18.00 21.82 -10.04
CA SER A 127 -19.27 21.32 -10.59
C SER A 127 -19.81 22.26 -11.67
N LYS A 128 -20.83 21.84 -12.43
CA LYS A 128 -21.37 22.62 -13.55
C LYS A 128 -21.89 24.01 -13.12
N ALA A 129 -22.42 24.12 -11.91
CA ALA A 129 -22.94 25.36 -11.35
C ALA A 129 -21.86 26.28 -10.77
N ALA A 130 -20.62 25.80 -10.62
CA ALA A 130 -19.56 26.57 -10.00
C ALA A 130 -19.11 27.76 -10.87
N THR A 131 -18.86 28.88 -10.21
CA THR A 131 -18.41 30.14 -10.82
C THR A 131 -16.89 30.24 -10.94
N SER A 132 -16.16 29.50 -10.10
CA SER A 132 -14.69 29.43 -10.10
C SER A 132 -14.19 28.07 -10.59
N THR A 133 -12.89 28.02 -10.94
CA THR A 133 -12.19 26.78 -11.28
C THR A 133 -11.23 26.40 -10.17
N ILE A 134 -10.95 25.10 -10.06
CA ILE A 134 -9.90 24.53 -9.23
C ILE A 134 -8.76 24.05 -10.14
N ASP A 135 -7.54 23.94 -9.62
CA ASP A 135 -6.46 23.23 -10.30
C ASP A 135 -6.40 21.78 -9.81
N LEU A 136 -6.82 20.84 -10.67
CA LEU A 136 -6.79 19.40 -10.37
C LEU A 136 -5.36 18.86 -10.16
N CYS A 137 -4.35 19.56 -10.68
CA CYS A 137 -2.96 19.14 -10.59
C CYS A 137 -2.23 19.72 -9.38
N GLU A 138 -2.78 20.76 -8.77
CA GLU A 138 -2.23 21.36 -7.54
C GLU A 138 -2.28 20.37 -6.37
N GLU A 139 -1.24 20.40 -5.53
CA GLU A 139 -1.20 19.57 -4.34
C GLU A 139 -2.27 20.03 -3.34
N ASN A 140 -3.20 19.12 -3.03
CA ASN A 140 -4.21 19.37 -2.00
C ASN A 140 -3.68 18.92 -0.63
N SER A 141 -3.83 19.76 0.39
CA SER A 141 -3.36 19.49 1.76
C SER A 141 -3.96 18.21 2.36
N LYS A 142 -5.23 17.89 2.06
CA LYS A 142 -5.89 16.66 2.52
C LYS A 142 -5.28 15.42 1.86
N LEU A 143 -5.04 15.48 0.56
CA LEU A 143 -4.41 14.39 -0.19
C LEU A 143 -2.98 14.13 0.30
N SER A 144 -2.22 15.21 0.54
CA SER A 144 -0.87 15.15 1.12
C SER A 144 -0.88 14.53 2.51
N GLN A 145 -1.80 14.94 3.39
CA GLN A 145 -1.98 14.36 4.72
C GLN A 145 -2.26 12.85 4.67
N ILE A 146 -3.14 12.40 3.77
CA ILE A 146 -3.44 10.97 3.60
C ILE A 146 -2.20 10.19 3.12
N ARG A 147 -1.43 10.74 2.18
CA ARG A 147 -0.16 10.14 1.73
C ARG A 147 0.83 9.99 2.88
N VAL A 148 0.94 11.01 3.74
CA VAL A 148 1.80 10.96 4.94
C VAL A 148 1.32 9.88 5.91
N ILE A 149 0.01 9.70 6.09
CA ILE A 149 -0.55 8.61 6.92
C ILE A 149 -0.17 7.24 6.34
N ILE A 150 -0.35 7.05 5.02
CA ILE A 150 -0.01 5.79 4.33
C ILE A 150 1.49 5.50 4.49
N LEU A 151 2.36 6.47 4.22
CA LEU A 151 3.81 6.32 4.34
C LEU A 151 4.23 6.05 5.79
N GLY A 152 3.70 6.82 6.74
CA GLY A 152 4.03 6.71 8.15
C GLY A 152 3.60 5.36 8.75
N THR A 153 2.38 4.91 8.44
CA THR A 153 1.90 3.58 8.86
C THR A 153 2.69 2.45 8.20
N GLY A 154 3.10 2.61 6.94
CA GLY A 154 4.01 1.68 6.26
C GLY A 154 5.36 1.54 6.98
N ILE A 155 6.01 2.65 7.34
CA ILE A 155 7.28 2.65 8.08
C ILE A 155 7.13 1.97 9.45
N VAL A 156 6.07 2.30 10.18
CA VAL A 156 5.76 1.66 11.49
C VAL A 156 5.59 0.15 11.31
N GLY A 157 4.90 -0.29 10.26
CA GLY A 157 4.74 -1.71 9.93
C GLY A 157 6.07 -2.44 9.75
N VAL A 158 7.02 -1.86 9.02
CA VAL A 158 8.36 -2.44 8.81
C VAL A 158 9.15 -2.57 10.11
N VAL A 159 9.08 -1.56 10.97
CA VAL A 159 9.73 -1.59 12.30
C VAL A 159 9.12 -2.70 13.17
N ILE A 160 7.79 -2.80 13.21
CA ILE A 160 7.08 -3.83 13.97
C ILE A 160 7.44 -5.24 13.47
N LEU A 161 7.47 -5.44 12.16
CA LEU A 161 7.84 -6.73 11.57
C LEU A 161 9.27 -7.13 11.96
N SER A 162 10.21 -6.17 11.93
CA SER A 162 11.59 -6.40 12.33
C SER A 162 11.70 -6.85 13.79
N LEU A 163 10.94 -6.23 14.70
CA LEU A 163 10.86 -6.63 16.11
C LEU A 163 10.27 -8.03 16.27
N ILE A 164 9.20 -8.36 15.54
CA ILE A 164 8.57 -9.69 15.57
C ILE A 164 9.58 -10.77 15.16
N ILE A 165 10.37 -10.54 14.11
CA ILE A 165 11.41 -11.48 13.66
C ILE A 165 12.44 -11.72 14.77
N ILE A 166 12.97 -10.67 15.38
CA ILE A 166 13.95 -10.76 16.47
C ILE A 166 13.40 -11.55 17.66
N PHE A 167 12.18 -11.23 18.11
CA PHE A 167 11.57 -11.93 19.24
C PHE A 167 11.23 -13.38 18.94
N THR A 168 10.84 -13.69 17.70
CA THR A 168 10.58 -15.06 17.26
C THR A 168 11.87 -15.89 17.30
N ILE A 169 12.99 -15.32 16.84
CA ILE A 169 14.32 -15.93 16.96
C ILE A 169 14.64 -16.23 18.43
N PHE A 170 14.41 -15.29 19.34
CA PHE A 170 14.62 -15.52 20.78
C PHE A 170 13.75 -16.65 21.34
N ILE A 171 12.48 -16.77 20.91
CA ILE A 171 11.61 -17.88 21.31
C ILE A 171 12.18 -19.23 20.86
N LEU A 172 12.67 -19.31 19.62
CA LEU A 172 13.19 -20.55 19.04
C LEU A 172 14.48 -21.02 19.72
N PHE A 173 15.42 -20.11 19.95
CA PHE A 173 16.66 -20.41 20.67
C PHE A 173 16.47 -20.52 22.19
N GLY A 174 15.28 -20.22 22.70
CA GLY A 174 14.95 -20.36 24.12
C GLY A 174 15.59 -19.31 25.02
N PHE A 175 16.03 -18.18 24.46
CA PHE A 175 16.48 -17.03 25.24
C PHE A 175 15.32 -16.50 26.10
N CYS A 176 15.64 -16.03 27.31
CA CYS A 176 14.68 -15.54 28.31
C CYS A 176 13.59 -16.56 28.71
N SER A 177 13.99 -17.78 29.09
CA SER A 177 13.08 -18.86 29.49
C SER A 177 12.09 -18.51 30.62
N LYS A 178 12.39 -17.51 31.45
CA LYS A 178 11.51 -17.03 32.53
C LYS A 178 10.45 -16.02 32.08
N VAL A 179 10.52 -15.53 30.83
CA VAL A 179 9.66 -14.47 30.32
C VAL A 179 8.72 -15.02 29.24
N ASN A 180 7.48 -14.51 29.21
CA ASN A 180 6.50 -14.88 28.20
C ASN A 180 6.67 -14.05 26.91
N ILE A 181 7.79 -14.24 26.20
CA ILE A 181 8.06 -13.54 24.92
C ILE A 181 6.89 -13.66 23.93
N PRO A 182 6.24 -14.84 23.74
CA PRO A 182 5.10 -14.94 22.82
C PRO A 182 3.96 -13.94 23.10
N MET A 183 3.76 -13.55 24.36
CA MET A 183 2.77 -12.52 24.72
C MET A 183 3.16 -11.13 24.19
N PHE A 184 4.43 -10.75 24.33
CA PHE A 184 4.94 -9.48 23.79
C PHE A 184 4.82 -9.44 22.27
N VAL A 185 5.15 -10.54 21.59
CA VAL A 185 4.99 -10.69 20.14
C VAL A 185 3.53 -10.52 19.74
N ALA A 186 2.58 -11.12 20.47
CA ALA A 186 1.16 -10.98 20.19
C ALA A 186 0.68 -9.52 20.33
N ILE A 187 1.09 -8.81 21.39
CA ILE A 187 0.72 -7.40 21.60
C ILE A 187 1.27 -6.51 20.48
N ILE A 188 2.56 -6.66 20.17
CA ILE A 188 3.22 -5.90 19.09
C ILE A 188 2.57 -6.23 17.72
N GLY A 189 2.20 -7.49 17.50
CA GLY A 189 1.50 -7.92 16.30
C GLY A 189 0.10 -7.29 16.14
N ILE A 190 -0.65 -7.10 17.23
CA ILE A 190 -1.93 -6.35 17.20
C ILE A 190 -1.69 -4.91 16.75
N ILE A 191 -0.67 -4.24 17.29
CA ILE A 191 -0.34 -2.87 16.90
C ILE A 191 0.01 -2.82 15.40
N GLY A 192 0.78 -3.81 14.92
CA GLY A 192 1.08 -3.95 13.49
C GLY A 192 -0.16 -4.19 12.64
N PHE A 193 -1.11 -5.00 13.11
CA PHE A 193 -2.38 -5.26 12.42
C PHE A 193 -3.22 -3.98 12.30
N CYS A 194 -3.40 -3.25 13.41
CA CYS A 194 -4.13 -1.99 13.42
C CYS A 194 -3.48 -0.96 12.49
N SER A 195 -2.15 -0.84 12.53
CA SER A 195 -1.40 0.06 11.64
C SER A 195 -1.60 -0.29 10.16
N GLY A 196 -1.50 -1.58 9.82
CA GLY A 196 -1.76 -2.07 8.46
C GLY A 196 -3.20 -1.86 8.01
N ALA A 197 -4.19 -2.03 8.89
CA ALA A 197 -5.60 -1.81 8.58
C ALA A 197 -5.88 -0.33 8.29
N VAL A 198 -5.30 0.58 9.06
CA VAL A 198 -5.36 2.03 8.80
C VAL A 198 -4.71 2.36 7.45
N CYS A 199 -3.52 1.82 7.17
CA CYS A 199 -2.82 2.02 5.90
C CYS A 199 -3.69 1.58 4.71
N LEU A 200 -4.24 0.36 4.75
CA LEU A 200 -5.11 -0.18 3.72
C LEU A 200 -6.38 0.66 3.54
N GLY A 201 -7.04 1.02 4.65
CA GLY A 201 -8.24 1.86 4.64
C GLY A 201 -7.97 3.24 4.03
N SER A 202 -6.88 3.88 4.41
CA SER A 202 -6.45 5.17 3.84
C SER A 202 -6.12 5.06 2.34
N LEU A 203 -5.49 3.97 1.90
CA LEU A 203 -5.18 3.74 0.48
C LEU A 203 -6.46 3.57 -0.35
N ILE A 204 -7.40 2.74 0.13
CA ILE A 204 -8.71 2.55 -0.51
C ILE A 204 -9.45 3.89 -0.59
N TYR A 205 -9.50 4.62 0.53
CA TYR A 205 -10.18 5.90 0.61
C TYR A 205 -9.58 6.93 -0.36
N MET A 206 -8.25 7.01 -0.42
CA MET A 206 -7.52 7.91 -1.32
C MET A 206 -7.84 7.62 -2.80
N ASN A 207 -7.84 6.34 -3.19
CA ASN A 207 -8.06 5.97 -4.58
C ASN A 207 -9.52 6.19 -4.99
N VAL A 208 -10.48 5.80 -4.14
CA VAL A 208 -11.92 5.96 -4.44
C VAL A 208 -12.35 7.43 -4.50
N ASN A 209 -11.76 8.27 -3.65
CA ASN A 209 -12.13 9.69 -3.54
C ASN A 209 -11.08 10.63 -4.15
N TYR A 210 -10.21 10.13 -5.04
CA TYR A 210 -9.06 10.88 -5.54
C TYR A 210 -9.43 12.27 -6.06
N TYR A 211 -10.43 12.35 -6.95
CA TYR A 211 -10.83 13.62 -7.56
C TYR A 211 -11.57 14.55 -6.58
N THR A 212 -12.34 14.00 -5.65
CA THR A 212 -12.98 14.78 -4.58
C THR A 212 -11.92 15.35 -3.62
N LEU A 213 -10.88 14.56 -3.30
CA LEU A 213 -9.73 15.02 -2.51
C LEU A 213 -8.88 16.06 -3.24
N ARG A 214 -8.96 16.14 -4.57
CA ARG A 214 -8.38 17.21 -5.40
C ARG A 214 -9.29 18.42 -5.54
N GLY A 215 -10.52 18.38 -5.03
CA GLY A 215 -11.42 19.54 -4.94
C GLY A 215 -12.69 19.49 -5.79
N LEU A 216 -12.95 18.41 -6.53
CA LEU A 216 -14.27 18.24 -7.16
C LEU A 216 -15.36 18.06 -6.09
N GLU A 217 -16.57 18.53 -6.38
CA GLU A 217 -17.69 18.47 -5.44
C GLU A 217 -18.03 17.03 -5.05
N SER A 218 -18.00 16.11 -6.02
CA SER A 218 -18.34 14.72 -5.80
C SER A 218 -17.68 13.79 -6.83
N ARG A 219 -17.78 12.47 -6.60
CA ARG A 219 -17.31 11.47 -7.56
C ARG A 219 -18.17 11.44 -8.82
N GLU A 220 -19.47 11.70 -8.69
CA GLU A 220 -20.42 11.75 -9.80
C GLU A 220 -20.07 12.86 -10.79
N VAL A 221 -19.54 13.99 -10.29
CA VAL A 221 -19.02 15.06 -11.14
C VAL A 221 -17.83 14.56 -11.97
N ALA A 222 -16.90 13.83 -11.35
CA ALA A 222 -15.76 13.24 -12.07
C ALA A 222 -16.22 12.31 -13.20
N THR A 223 -17.21 11.45 -12.92
CA THR A 223 -17.81 10.55 -13.90
C THR A 223 -18.54 11.32 -15.00
N THR A 224 -19.29 12.36 -14.65
CA THR A 224 -19.99 13.23 -15.61
C THR A 224 -19.01 13.91 -16.55
N TYR A 225 -17.86 14.33 -16.02
CA TYR A 225 -16.77 14.93 -16.80
C TYR A 225 -15.93 13.91 -17.55
N LYS A 226 -16.28 12.61 -17.48
CA LYS A 226 -15.55 11.50 -18.10
C LYS A 226 -14.07 11.46 -17.68
N LEU A 227 -13.76 11.88 -16.45
CA LEU A 227 -12.43 11.71 -15.89
C LEU A 227 -12.16 10.21 -15.67
N PRO A 228 -10.93 9.72 -15.93
CA PRO A 228 -10.64 8.31 -15.83
C PRO A 228 -10.84 7.79 -14.40
N GLU A 229 -11.53 6.67 -14.22
CA GLU A 229 -11.72 6.12 -12.89
C GLU A 229 -10.38 5.73 -12.23
N GLN A 230 -10.18 6.22 -11.00
CA GLN A 230 -9.03 5.84 -10.19
C GLN A 230 -9.33 4.53 -9.47
N GLY A 231 -9.07 3.41 -10.16
CA GLY A 231 -9.32 2.07 -9.63
C GLY A 231 -8.29 1.63 -8.59
N ASN A 232 -8.72 0.84 -7.60
CA ASN A 232 -7.78 0.04 -6.80
C ASN A 232 -7.26 -1.12 -7.65
N ASN A 233 -5.94 -1.29 -7.74
CA ASN A 233 -5.37 -2.50 -8.33
C ASN A 233 -5.81 -3.70 -7.49
N LYS A 234 -6.61 -4.60 -8.08
CA LYS A 234 -7.24 -5.72 -7.36
C LYS A 234 -6.19 -6.67 -6.79
N PHE A 235 -5.07 -6.86 -7.48
CA PHE A 235 -3.96 -7.69 -6.99
C PHE A 235 -3.27 -7.03 -5.79
N TYR A 236 -3.04 -5.71 -5.82
CA TYR A 236 -2.52 -4.99 -4.64
C TYR A 236 -3.51 -5.02 -3.47
N LEU A 237 -4.80 -4.83 -3.73
CA LEU A 237 -5.82 -4.90 -2.69
C LEU A 237 -5.85 -6.29 -2.05
N LEU A 238 -5.85 -7.35 -2.87
CA LEU A 238 -5.85 -8.72 -2.39
C LEU A 238 -4.56 -9.06 -1.65
N ALA A 239 -3.40 -8.63 -2.15
CA ALA A 239 -2.11 -8.78 -1.47
C ALA A 239 -2.15 -8.16 -0.06
N ASN A 240 -2.63 -6.91 0.06
CA ASN A 240 -2.74 -6.24 1.36
C ASN A 240 -3.74 -6.94 2.31
N ILE A 241 -4.86 -7.44 1.79
CA ILE A 241 -5.81 -8.23 2.58
C ILE A 241 -5.16 -9.54 3.06
N CYS A 242 -4.44 -10.25 2.19
CA CYS A 242 -3.70 -11.46 2.55
C CYS A 242 -2.64 -11.19 3.62
N LEU A 243 -1.91 -10.07 3.53
CA LEU A 243 -0.94 -9.65 4.55
C LEU A 243 -1.61 -9.43 5.91
N LEU A 244 -2.73 -8.70 5.94
CA LEU A 244 -3.48 -8.46 7.18
C LEU A 244 -4.02 -9.76 7.78
N PHE A 245 -4.56 -10.64 6.94
CA PHE A 245 -5.07 -11.93 7.37
C PHE A 245 -3.94 -12.83 7.93
N SER A 246 -2.78 -12.85 7.27
CA SER A 246 -1.59 -13.56 7.75
C SER A 246 -1.16 -13.07 9.13
N ASN A 247 -1.11 -11.74 9.32
CA ASN A 247 -0.74 -11.15 10.60
C ASN A 247 -1.76 -11.51 11.69
N LEU A 248 -3.06 -11.45 11.38
CA LEU A 248 -4.11 -11.83 12.33
C LEU A 248 -3.97 -13.29 12.77
N LEU A 249 -3.77 -14.22 11.83
CA LEU A 249 -3.55 -15.64 12.14
C LEU A 249 -2.30 -15.84 13.01
N PHE A 250 -1.21 -15.16 12.67
CA PHE A 250 0.03 -15.19 13.45
C PHE A 250 -0.18 -14.70 14.88
N VAL A 251 -0.88 -13.57 15.07
CA VAL A 251 -1.20 -13.01 16.38
C VAL A 251 -2.03 -13.98 17.21
N ILE A 252 -3.08 -14.57 16.64
CA ILE A 252 -3.93 -15.57 17.32
C ILE A 252 -3.08 -16.76 17.78
N MET A 253 -2.22 -17.29 16.90
CA MET A 253 -1.32 -18.39 17.22
C MET A 253 -0.32 -18.02 18.33
N MET A 254 0.18 -16.78 18.34
CA MET A 254 1.08 -16.30 19.39
C MET A 254 0.38 -16.12 20.74
N PHE A 255 -0.91 -15.76 20.78
CA PHE A 255 -1.70 -15.83 22.01
C PHE A 255 -1.84 -17.26 22.55
N VAL A 256 -2.05 -18.23 21.65
CA VAL A 256 -2.10 -19.65 22.04
C VAL A 256 -0.74 -20.10 22.58
N ALA A 257 0.37 -19.76 21.91
CA ALA A 257 1.72 -20.05 22.36
C ALA A 257 2.04 -19.36 23.70
N ALA A 258 1.56 -18.13 23.92
CA ALA A 258 1.72 -17.41 25.18
C ALA A 258 1.01 -18.11 26.34
N ARG A 259 -0.20 -18.65 26.10
CA ARG A 259 -0.94 -19.42 27.10
C ARG A 259 -0.22 -20.73 27.44
N GLN A 260 0.33 -21.42 26.44
CA GLN A 260 1.14 -22.62 26.66
C GLN A 260 2.41 -22.28 27.44
N ARG A 261 3.10 -21.20 27.08
CA ARG A 261 4.33 -20.78 27.75
C ARG A 261 4.11 -20.42 29.22
N ARG A 262 2.99 -19.76 29.54
CA ARG A 262 2.60 -19.48 30.94
C ARG A 262 2.50 -20.77 31.76
N ARG A 263 1.89 -21.84 31.20
CA ARG A 263 1.79 -23.15 31.88
C ARG A 263 3.17 -23.79 32.09
N GLU A 264 4.04 -23.73 31.07
CA GLU A 264 5.41 -24.24 31.16
C GLU A 264 6.23 -23.52 32.26
N ILE A 265 6.09 -22.20 32.37
CA ILE A 265 6.76 -21.41 33.42
C ILE A 265 6.27 -21.82 34.80
N VAL A 266 4.95 -21.91 35.01
CA VAL A 266 4.36 -22.32 36.31
C VAL A 266 4.80 -23.74 36.70
N LEU A 267 4.78 -24.69 35.77
CA LEU A 267 5.28 -26.05 36.00
C LEU A 267 6.77 -26.07 36.35
N SER A 268 7.59 -25.26 35.67
CA SER A 268 9.02 -25.18 35.96
C SER A 268 9.31 -24.63 37.37
N ILE A 269 8.52 -23.65 37.81
CA ILE A 269 8.64 -23.06 39.15
C ILE A 269 8.16 -24.08 40.20
N ALA A 270 7.02 -24.75 39.96
CA ALA A 270 6.52 -25.78 40.87
C ALA A 270 7.53 -26.93 41.07
N ASN A 271 8.17 -27.40 39.99
CA ASN A 271 9.21 -28.43 40.05
C ASN A 271 10.50 -27.97 40.75
N GLN A 272 10.81 -26.67 40.74
CA GLN A 272 11.95 -26.11 41.50
C GLN A 272 11.64 -25.98 43.00
N ILE A 273 10.38 -25.80 43.38
CA ILE A 273 9.94 -25.64 44.77
C ILE A 273 9.70 -26.99 45.46
N ALA A 274 9.42 -28.06 44.70
CA ALA A 274 9.31 -29.42 45.22
C ALA A 274 10.62 -30.21 44.97
N PRO A 275 11.67 -30.08 45.81
CA PRO A 275 12.78 -31.00 45.72
C PRO A 275 12.27 -32.40 46.04
N THR A 276 12.57 -33.35 45.18
CA THR A 276 12.28 -34.78 45.34
C THR A 276 12.63 -35.27 46.75
N THR A 277 11.62 -35.43 47.60
CA THR A 277 11.66 -36.28 48.80
C THR A 277 11.68 -37.73 48.33
N GLY A 278 12.83 -38.17 47.82
CA GLY A 278 12.95 -39.47 47.18
C GLY A 278 14.39 -39.88 46.95
N ALA A 279 15.24 -39.83 47.99
CA ALA A 279 16.45 -40.67 48.08
C ALA A 279 17.09 -40.54 49.48
N SER A 280 16.72 -41.45 50.40
CA SER A 280 17.70 -42.06 51.31
C SER A 280 17.04 -43.27 51.98
N SER A 281 16.93 -44.38 51.25
CA SER A 281 16.92 -45.69 51.88
C SER A 281 18.33 -45.94 52.40
N LYS A 282 18.57 -45.62 53.66
CA LYS A 282 19.61 -46.28 54.46
C LYS A 282 18.87 -47.16 55.46
N VAL A 283 18.66 -48.41 55.04
CA VAL A 283 18.45 -49.53 55.96
C VAL A 283 19.68 -49.56 56.87
N VAL A 284 19.48 -49.23 58.14
CA VAL A 284 20.45 -49.48 59.20
C VAL A 284 20.31 -50.95 59.57
N ALA A 285 21.37 -51.71 59.31
CA ALA A 285 21.64 -52.99 59.96
C ALA A 285 22.76 -52.75 60.98
#